data_AF-G4N509-F1
#
_entry.id   AF-G4N509-F1
#
_cell.length_a   1.000
_cell.length_b   1.000
_cell.length_c   1.000
_cell.angle_alpha   90.00
_cell.angle_beta   90.00
_cell.angle_gamma   90.00
#
_symmetry.space_group_name_H-M   'P 1'
#
loop_
_entity.id
_entity.type
_entity.pdbx_description
1 polymer ?
#
loop_
_entity_poly.entity_id
_entity_poly.type
_entity_poly.pdbx_seq_one_letter_code
_entity_poly.pdbx_strand_id
1 'polypeptide(L)'
;MAPVAVEPQHLYVPLVATISHATLAVALTAIVGRGLYFSYKSLSPTQSTRPRLANRERLVPVFSALAALSLALAARSTSQYASISYSKWADERGIDSGGWLPYLTGGNLRRWLYDTPVYRDALEIVAEKARRFWWAQQADLGLVSWALLLSIEGHRRRIPHLWAYLALSQLVNLSYAQNLFYVALLLTPVPLADEGNRGDQGDSVFTRALRQIFPPKPANWCPHPGLFLSILFLNLGAVSLLPFVAETSATTDGIISLAVTTLATRAFSFTLVAMPAAIPVSWGTVHAHPHDAYGAYSQIFRTASLASLVLHGKASLTALVYNTPGSHVHRHIRIQGVIPSSLAWEDKRRTEWERTATAVTKVLGSTSDHPVVAAVGNDVLLSALSLGIWAAARALEPKHILRSCWPFYSPGTAARSMAEDISSLAEDYADGVEVGPADEATVKSELDHQDMPISPRKRGRPPKNAAIASVPSCDEAPPTIRRRGRPRKVKQEEPEPEPEPEQIADPTYEPTPQQAAQVVEGDSLPDEDLDWEVAALAWGITALGGLGCGSAGVYGGECISR
;
A
#
# COMPACT_ATOMS: atom_id res chain seq x y z
N MET A 1 -45.01 48.53 6.94
CA MET A 1 -44.01 47.98 7.88
C MET A 1 -42.84 47.47 7.05
N ALA A 2 -41.60 47.81 7.40
CA ALA A 2 -40.45 47.11 6.84
C ALA A 2 -40.44 45.66 7.36
N PRO A 3 -40.03 44.65 6.56
CA PRO A 3 -39.89 43.29 7.07
C PRO A 3 -38.83 43.28 8.17
N VAL A 4 -39.21 42.85 9.37
CA VAL A 4 -38.25 42.60 10.45
C VAL A 4 -37.36 41.45 9.99
N ALA A 5 -36.07 41.73 9.84
CA ALA A 5 -35.08 40.69 9.59
C ALA A 5 -35.03 39.78 10.81
N VAL A 6 -35.71 38.63 10.72
CA VAL A 6 -35.54 37.55 11.69
C VAL A 6 -34.10 37.07 11.56
N GLU A 7 -33.26 37.38 12.56
CA GLU A 7 -31.91 36.84 12.59
C GLU A 7 -32.00 35.31 12.54
N PRO A 8 -31.46 34.65 11.49
CA PRO A 8 -31.55 33.21 11.39
C PRO A 8 -30.82 32.60 12.58
N GLN A 9 -31.48 31.68 13.29
CA GLN A 9 -30.86 30.95 14.40
C GLN A 9 -29.64 30.19 13.87
N HIS A 10 -28.46 30.75 14.11
CA HIS A 10 -27.22 30.23 13.57
C HIS A 10 -26.87 28.90 14.25
N LEU A 11 -27.22 27.79 13.59
CA LEU A 11 -26.93 26.45 14.07
C LEU A 11 -25.42 26.22 14.11
N TYR A 12 -24.90 25.83 15.27
CA TYR A 12 -23.48 25.53 15.48
C TYR A 12 -23.03 24.22 14.82
N VAL A 13 -23.96 23.43 14.26
CA VAL A 13 -23.72 22.07 13.78
C VAL A 13 -22.54 21.97 12.78
N PRO A 14 -22.41 22.81 11.75
CA PRO A 14 -21.29 22.68 10.80
C PRO A 14 -19.94 23.07 11.39
N LEU A 15 -19.91 24.05 12.31
CA LEU A 15 -18.71 24.43 13.05
C LEU A 15 -18.26 23.32 14.01
N VAL A 16 -19.22 22.71 14.72
CA VAL A 16 -18.94 21.54 15.58
C VAL A 16 -18.47 20.36 14.73
N ALA A 17 -19.06 20.14 13.55
CA ALA A 17 -18.63 19.09 12.62
C ALA A 17 -17.18 19.27 12.17
N THR A 18 -16.78 20.45 11.67
CA THR A 18 -15.39 20.69 11.23
C THR A 18 -14.37 20.61 12.38
N ILE A 19 -14.70 21.15 13.55
CA ILE A 19 -13.85 21.01 14.75
C ILE A 19 -13.75 19.54 15.16
N SER A 20 -14.85 18.79 15.15
CA SER A 20 -14.87 17.36 15.50
C SER A 20 -14.06 16.52 14.51
N HIS A 21 -14.07 16.85 13.22
CA HIS A 21 -13.25 16.20 12.20
C HIS A 21 -11.76 16.39 12.50
N ALA A 22 -11.35 17.64 12.73
CA ALA A 22 -9.95 17.98 13.00
C ALA A 22 -9.45 17.36 14.31
N THR A 23 -10.24 17.42 15.40
CA THR A 23 -9.87 16.81 16.68
C THR A 23 -9.87 15.29 16.61
N LEU A 24 -10.82 14.67 15.89
CA LEU A 24 -10.86 13.22 15.68
C LEU A 24 -9.64 12.74 14.87
N ALA A 25 -9.25 13.44 13.81
CA ALA A 25 -8.04 13.10 13.06
C ALA A 25 -6.79 13.12 13.96
N VAL A 26 -6.59 14.18 14.75
CA VAL A 26 -5.47 14.28 15.70
C VAL A 26 -5.53 13.18 16.77
N ALA A 27 -6.71 12.91 17.33
CA ALA A 27 -6.91 11.87 18.34
C ALA A 27 -6.61 10.46 17.79
N LEU A 28 -7.04 10.15 16.57
CA LEU A 28 -6.77 8.87 15.92
C LEU A 28 -5.30 8.72 15.56
N THR A 29 -4.63 9.78 15.10
CA THR A 29 -3.16 9.79 14.91
C THR A 29 -2.45 9.50 16.24
N ALA A 30 -2.91 10.07 17.35
CA ALA A 30 -2.34 9.80 18.68
C ALA A 30 -2.59 8.35 19.15
N ILE A 31 -3.78 7.79 18.89
CA ILE A 31 -4.11 6.38 19.17
C ILE A 31 -3.22 5.44 18.35
N VAL A 32 -3.08 5.69 17.05
CA VAL A 32 -2.20 4.92 16.16
C VAL A 32 -0.73 5.04 16.59
N GLY A 33 -0.24 6.25 16.88
CA GLY A 33 1.12 6.46 17.39
C GLY A 33 1.41 5.73 18.71
N ARG A 34 0.43 5.70 19.63
CA ARG A 34 0.51 4.90 20.86
C ARG A 34 0.52 3.39 20.57
N GLY A 35 -0.27 2.93 19.60
CA GLY A 35 -0.29 1.53 19.15
C GLY A 35 1.04 1.09 18.50
N LEU A 36 1.64 1.94 17.66
CA LEU A 36 2.96 1.72 17.07
C LEU A 36 4.05 1.68 18.15
N TYR A 37 4.04 2.61 19.11
CA TYR A 37 4.97 2.63 20.23
C TYR A 37 4.83 1.39 21.13
N PHE A 38 3.61 0.91 21.35
CA PHE A 38 3.37 -0.35 22.05
C PHE A 38 3.94 -1.54 21.27
N SER A 39 3.65 -1.63 19.96
CA SER A 39 4.13 -2.69 19.07
C SER A 39 5.67 -2.76 19.05
N TYR A 40 6.34 -1.61 19.02
CA TYR A 40 7.80 -1.51 19.14
C TYR A 40 8.32 -2.03 20.50
N LYS A 41 7.63 -1.74 21.60
CA LYS A 41 7.99 -2.22 22.94
C LYS A 41 7.66 -3.69 23.21
N SER A 42 6.73 -4.28 22.47
CA SER A 42 6.30 -5.69 22.63
C SER A 42 7.09 -6.69 21.79
N LEU A 43 8.18 -6.26 21.14
CA LEU A 43 9.04 -7.14 20.33
C LEU A 43 9.74 -8.18 21.20
N SER A 44 9.65 -9.46 20.81
CA SER A 44 10.38 -10.55 21.46
C SER A 44 11.88 -10.52 21.13
N PRO A 45 12.75 -11.14 21.94
CA PRO A 45 14.19 -11.22 21.66
C PRO A 45 14.54 -11.87 20.30
N THR A 46 13.69 -12.77 19.80
CA THR A 46 13.84 -13.37 18.45
C THR A 46 13.64 -12.35 17.31
N GLN A 47 13.08 -11.18 17.60
CA GLN A 47 12.86 -10.09 16.64
C GLN A 47 13.90 -8.97 16.74
N SER A 48 14.70 -8.93 17.82
CA SER A 48 15.83 -8.00 17.98
C SER A 48 17.15 -8.56 17.42
N THR A 49 17.09 -9.36 16.36
CA THR A 49 18.31 -9.79 15.65
C THR A 49 18.90 -8.61 14.85
N ARG A 50 20.23 -8.53 14.78
CA ARG A 50 20.95 -7.45 14.06
C ARG A 50 20.39 -7.11 12.66
N PRO A 51 20.11 -8.08 11.76
CA PRO A 51 19.51 -7.76 10.45
C PRO A 51 18.05 -7.26 10.55
N ARG A 52 17.24 -7.79 11.48
CA ARG A 52 15.86 -7.30 11.69
C ARG A 52 15.85 -5.86 12.22
N LEU A 53 16.80 -5.50 13.08
CA LEU A 53 16.95 -4.13 13.58
C LEU A 53 17.38 -3.18 12.45
N ALA A 54 18.45 -3.50 11.72
CA ALA A 54 18.96 -2.68 10.62
C ALA A 54 17.90 -2.42 9.53
N ASN A 55 17.10 -3.44 9.18
CA ASN A 55 16.03 -3.25 8.19
C ASN A 55 14.92 -2.30 8.69
N ARG A 56 14.54 -2.39 9.97
CA ARG A 56 13.57 -1.45 10.58
C ARG A 56 14.12 -0.03 10.65
N GLU A 57 15.38 0.14 11.06
CA GLU A 57 16.06 1.43 11.12
C GLU A 57 16.14 2.11 9.74
N ARG A 58 16.23 1.32 8.66
CA ARG A 58 16.18 1.81 7.27
C ARG A 58 14.75 2.15 6.80
N LEU A 59 13.78 1.27 7.03
CA LEU A 59 12.44 1.37 6.42
C LEU A 59 11.43 2.21 7.21
N VAL A 60 11.46 2.16 8.55
CA VAL A 60 10.56 2.96 9.39
C VAL A 60 10.66 4.47 9.13
N PRO A 61 11.85 5.11 9.00
CA PRO A 61 11.91 6.53 8.68
C PRO A 61 11.42 6.85 7.26
N VAL A 62 11.57 5.94 6.28
CA VAL A 62 11.07 6.14 4.91
C VAL A 62 9.54 6.22 4.90
N PHE A 63 8.86 5.24 5.47
CA PHE A 63 7.39 5.26 5.54
C PHE A 63 6.86 6.37 6.47
N SER A 64 7.59 6.70 7.54
CA SER A 64 7.25 7.85 8.40
C SER A 64 7.37 9.19 7.66
N ALA A 65 8.38 9.35 6.79
CA ALA A 65 8.54 10.54 5.96
C ALA A 65 7.46 10.63 4.88
N LEU A 66 7.07 9.51 4.26
CA LEU A 66 5.94 9.44 3.32
C LEU A 66 4.59 9.76 4.01
N ALA A 67 4.40 9.31 5.25
CA ALA A 67 3.25 9.71 6.08
C ALA A 67 3.27 11.21 6.41
N ALA A 68 4.42 11.78 6.77
CA ALA A 68 4.54 13.23 7.01
C ALA A 68 4.27 14.06 5.74
N LEU A 69 4.77 13.61 4.58
CA LEU A 69 4.57 14.25 3.28
C LEU A 69 3.11 14.21 2.82
N SER A 70 2.45 13.05 2.93
CA SER A 70 1.03 12.90 2.61
C SER A 70 0.13 13.77 3.51
N LEU A 71 0.41 13.83 4.82
CA LEU A 71 -0.27 14.72 5.75
C LEU A 71 -0.06 16.20 5.40
N ALA A 72 1.16 16.61 5.05
CA ALA A 72 1.48 17.98 4.67
C ALA A 72 0.76 18.40 3.36
N LEU A 73 0.67 17.50 2.37
CA LEU A 73 -0.03 17.75 1.12
C LEU A 73 -1.55 17.77 1.29
N ALA A 74 -2.11 16.90 2.15
CA ALA A 74 -3.52 16.96 2.55
C ALA A 74 -3.83 18.29 3.25
N ALA A 75 -3.05 18.67 4.26
CA ALA A 75 -3.21 19.93 4.99
C ALA A 75 -3.10 21.16 4.07
N ARG A 76 -2.14 21.17 3.13
CA ARG A 76 -2.00 22.22 2.11
C ARG A 76 -3.25 22.32 1.24
N SER A 77 -3.70 21.20 0.67
CA SER A 77 -4.83 21.18 -0.26
C SER A 77 -6.15 21.56 0.43
N THR A 78 -6.38 21.07 1.65
CA THR A 78 -7.52 21.46 2.49
C THR A 78 -7.49 22.95 2.84
N SER A 79 -6.32 23.49 3.19
CA SER A 79 -6.18 24.93 3.46
C SER A 79 -6.45 25.79 2.23
N GLN A 80 -5.95 25.38 1.06
CA GLN A 80 -6.21 26.07 -0.22
C GLN A 80 -7.70 26.03 -0.59
N TYR A 81 -8.36 24.88 -0.39
CA TYR A 81 -9.80 24.75 -0.62
C TYR A 81 -10.62 25.63 0.35
N ALA A 82 -10.28 25.61 1.65
CA ALA A 82 -10.91 26.44 2.66
C ALA A 82 -10.76 27.95 2.34
N SER A 83 -9.56 28.40 1.96
CA SER A 83 -9.34 29.80 1.56
C SER A 83 -10.16 30.19 0.33
N ILE A 84 -10.20 29.37 -0.73
CA ILE A 84 -10.99 29.67 -1.94
C ILE A 84 -12.49 29.68 -1.65
N SER A 85 -12.98 28.70 -0.88
CA SER A 85 -14.39 28.61 -0.47
C SER A 85 -14.81 29.81 0.39
N TYR A 86 -13.97 30.23 1.35
CA TYR A 86 -14.22 31.40 2.17
C TYR A 86 -14.18 32.70 1.36
N SER A 87 -13.18 32.90 0.50
CA SER A 87 -13.09 34.10 -0.33
C SER A 87 -14.33 34.25 -1.21
N LYS A 88 -14.78 33.19 -1.88
CA LYS A 88 -16.03 33.22 -2.66
C LYS A 88 -17.24 33.63 -1.81
N TRP A 89 -17.41 33.01 -0.63
CA TRP A 89 -18.49 33.34 0.31
C TRP A 89 -18.43 34.79 0.80
N ALA A 90 -17.22 35.33 0.99
CA ALA A 90 -16.96 36.67 1.46
C ALA A 90 -17.20 37.72 0.36
N ASP A 91 -16.75 37.46 -0.87
CA ASP A 91 -16.95 38.30 -2.06
C ASP A 91 -18.46 38.45 -2.37
N GLU A 92 -19.22 37.36 -2.29
CA GLU A 92 -20.70 37.36 -2.41
C GLU A 92 -21.41 38.27 -1.38
N ARG A 93 -20.72 38.63 -0.29
CA ARG A 93 -21.24 39.44 0.82
C ARG A 93 -20.54 40.79 0.95
N GLY A 94 -19.61 41.13 0.04
CA GLY A 94 -18.82 42.37 0.10
C GLY A 94 -17.88 42.45 1.31
N ILE A 95 -17.36 41.31 1.77
CA ILE A 95 -16.43 41.20 2.92
C ILE A 95 -15.01 40.98 2.39
N ASP A 96 -14.07 41.86 2.72
CA ASP A 96 -12.68 41.74 2.27
C ASP A 96 -11.99 40.48 2.87
N SER A 97 -11.64 39.52 2.00
CA SER A 97 -10.95 38.28 2.39
C SER A 97 -9.42 38.46 2.50
N GLY A 98 -8.98 39.24 3.49
CA GLY A 98 -7.56 39.53 3.71
C GLY A 98 -6.74 38.40 4.37
N GLY A 99 -5.62 38.03 3.74
CA GLY A 99 -4.55 37.19 4.33
C GLY A 99 -4.41 35.77 3.75
N TRP A 100 -3.46 34.99 4.27
CA TRP A 100 -3.20 33.60 3.82
C TRP A 100 -4.29 32.62 4.30
N LEU A 101 -4.82 32.82 5.52
CA LEU A 101 -5.92 32.05 6.12
C LEU A 101 -7.11 32.99 6.40
N PRO A 102 -7.79 33.50 5.35
CA PRO A 102 -8.79 34.58 5.50
C PRO A 102 -10.01 34.17 6.34
N TYR A 103 -10.29 32.86 6.45
CA TYR A 103 -11.35 32.31 7.28
C TYR A 103 -11.08 32.38 8.80
N LEU A 104 -9.83 32.62 9.22
CA LEU A 104 -9.48 32.77 10.65
C LEU A 104 -9.46 34.23 11.11
N THR A 105 -9.22 35.18 10.20
CA THR A 105 -8.95 36.59 10.55
C THR A 105 -10.22 37.43 10.72
N GLY A 106 -11.33 37.08 10.05
CA GLY A 106 -12.52 37.93 9.95
C GLY A 106 -13.66 37.66 10.94
N GLY A 107 -13.52 36.75 11.92
CA GLY A 107 -14.60 36.38 12.87
C GLY A 107 -15.84 35.70 12.26
N ASN A 108 -15.93 35.64 10.94
CA ASN A 108 -17.08 35.17 10.16
C ASN A 108 -17.09 33.64 9.92
N LEU A 109 -16.12 32.88 10.44
CA LEU A 109 -15.98 31.43 10.29
C LEU A 109 -17.30 30.67 10.48
N ARG A 110 -18.07 31.00 11.54
CA ARG A 110 -19.36 30.34 11.83
C ARG A 110 -20.40 30.59 10.72
N ARG A 111 -20.43 31.79 10.13
CA ARG A 111 -21.39 32.15 9.08
C ARG A 111 -21.02 31.48 7.76
N TRP A 112 -19.74 31.49 7.39
CA TRP A 112 -19.24 30.74 6.24
C TRP A 112 -19.55 29.24 6.32
N LEU A 113 -19.20 28.58 7.43
CA LEU A 113 -19.48 27.15 7.59
C LEU A 113 -20.98 26.80 7.68
N TYR A 114 -21.83 27.75 8.05
CA TYR A 114 -23.28 27.58 8.06
C TYR A 114 -23.89 27.73 6.65
N ASP A 115 -23.44 28.73 5.90
CA ASP A 115 -23.94 29.04 4.56
C ASP A 115 -23.36 28.12 3.46
N THR A 116 -22.16 27.56 3.67
CA THR A 116 -21.43 26.78 2.67
C THR A 116 -21.23 25.32 3.12
N PRO A 117 -21.81 24.32 2.44
CA PRO A 117 -21.73 22.91 2.83
C PRO A 117 -20.40 22.27 2.35
N VAL A 118 -19.28 22.75 2.89
CA VAL A 118 -17.88 22.45 2.49
C VAL A 118 -17.61 20.97 2.16
N TYR A 119 -18.11 20.02 2.96
CA TYR A 119 -17.91 18.59 2.71
C TYR A 119 -18.66 18.06 1.49
N ARG A 120 -19.89 18.53 1.28
CA ARG A 120 -20.71 18.15 0.13
C ARG A 120 -20.13 18.74 -1.14
N ASP A 121 -19.79 20.03 -1.12
CA ASP A 121 -19.18 20.72 -2.25
C ASP A 121 -17.89 20.01 -2.70
N ALA A 122 -17.05 19.57 -1.75
CA ALA A 122 -15.85 18.79 -2.04
C ALA A 122 -16.15 17.46 -2.76
N LEU A 123 -17.17 16.71 -2.32
CA LEU A 123 -17.60 15.45 -2.96
C LEU A 123 -18.18 15.70 -4.36
N GLU A 124 -19.04 16.70 -4.50
CA GLU A 124 -19.71 17.08 -5.75
C GLU A 124 -18.68 17.50 -6.81
N ILE A 125 -17.75 18.41 -6.45
CA ILE A 125 -16.66 18.89 -7.32
C ILE A 125 -15.82 17.73 -7.88
N VAL A 126 -15.61 16.68 -7.10
CA VAL A 126 -14.81 15.50 -7.44
C VAL A 126 -15.60 14.50 -8.28
N ALA A 127 -16.88 14.27 -7.97
CA ALA A 127 -17.71 13.26 -8.63
C ALA A 127 -18.39 13.75 -9.94
N GLU A 128 -18.72 15.04 -10.06
CA GLU A 128 -19.45 15.66 -11.18
C GLU A 128 -18.76 15.45 -12.54
N LYS A 129 -17.43 15.53 -12.62
CA LYS A 129 -16.69 15.50 -13.90
C LYS A 129 -15.91 14.21 -14.05
N ALA A 130 -16.16 13.47 -15.12
CA ALA A 130 -15.49 12.19 -15.43
C ALA A 130 -13.96 12.23 -15.27
N ARG A 131 -13.27 13.32 -15.67
CA ARG A 131 -11.81 13.47 -15.49
C ARG A 131 -11.36 13.59 -14.03
N ARG A 132 -12.18 14.17 -13.15
CA ARG A 132 -11.91 14.32 -11.72
C ARG A 132 -12.27 13.04 -10.97
N PHE A 133 -13.42 12.45 -11.32
CA PHE A 133 -13.86 11.17 -10.78
C PHE A 133 -12.88 10.03 -11.10
N TRP A 134 -12.17 10.09 -12.22
CA TRP A 134 -11.10 9.14 -12.56
C TRP A 134 -10.00 9.02 -11.48
N TRP A 135 -9.67 10.12 -10.78
CA TRP A 135 -8.76 10.09 -9.63
C TRP A 135 -9.45 9.59 -8.36
N ALA A 136 -10.69 10.04 -8.12
CA ALA A 136 -11.48 9.64 -6.95
C ALA A 136 -11.72 8.14 -6.87
N GLN A 137 -12.14 7.56 -8.00
CA GLN A 137 -12.37 6.13 -8.13
C GLN A 137 -11.09 5.34 -7.85
N GLN A 138 -9.92 5.81 -8.26
CA GLN A 138 -8.66 5.13 -7.94
C GLN A 138 -8.35 5.14 -6.44
N ALA A 139 -8.60 6.25 -5.74
CA ALA A 139 -8.44 6.32 -4.29
C ALA A 139 -9.39 5.34 -3.57
N ASP A 140 -10.68 5.31 -3.95
CA ASP A 140 -11.66 4.40 -3.35
C ASP A 140 -11.37 2.91 -3.71
N LEU A 141 -10.96 2.59 -4.93
CA LEU A 141 -10.56 1.22 -5.32
C LEU A 141 -9.29 0.75 -4.58
N GLY A 142 -8.31 1.65 -4.38
CA GLY A 142 -7.14 1.41 -3.54
C GLY A 142 -7.52 1.17 -2.07
N LEU A 143 -8.43 2.00 -1.55
CA LEU A 143 -8.97 1.89 -0.19
C LEU A 143 -9.68 0.55 0.07
N VAL A 144 -10.47 0.05 -0.88
CA VAL A 144 -11.12 -1.27 -0.75
C VAL A 144 -10.08 -2.40 -0.70
N SER A 145 -9.07 -2.36 -1.58
CA SER A 145 -7.98 -3.35 -1.58
C SER A 145 -7.14 -3.29 -0.30
N TRP A 146 -6.91 -2.10 0.24
CA TRP A 146 -6.21 -1.92 1.52
C TRP A 146 -7.08 -2.32 2.73
N ALA A 147 -8.39 -2.12 2.69
CA ALA A 147 -9.31 -2.62 3.71
C ALA A 147 -9.33 -4.16 3.78
N LEU A 148 -9.12 -4.86 2.65
CA LEU A 148 -8.87 -6.31 2.65
C LEU A 148 -7.55 -6.69 3.32
N LEU A 149 -6.47 -5.92 3.12
CA LEU A 149 -5.20 -6.13 3.84
C LEU A 149 -5.39 -5.95 5.36
N LEU A 150 -6.08 -4.88 5.78
CA LEU A 150 -6.38 -4.65 7.20
C LEU A 150 -7.23 -5.77 7.82
N SER A 151 -8.19 -6.31 7.07
CA SER A 151 -9.08 -7.37 7.56
C SER A 151 -8.37 -8.72 7.67
N ILE A 152 -7.51 -9.08 6.72
CA ILE A 152 -6.78 -10.35 6.74
C ILE A 152 -5.51 -10.22 7.59
N GLU A 153 -4.55 -9.40 7.14
CA GLU A 153 -3.21 -9.35 7.71
C GLU A 153 -3.14 -8.57 9.03
N GLY A 154 -3.94 -7.50 9.12
CA GLY A 154 -4.08 -6.74 10.37
C GLY A 154 -4.59 -7.59 11.53
N HIS A 155 -5.58 -8.45 11.27
CA HIS A 155 -6.11 -9.37 12.28
C HIS A 155 -5.15 -10.54 12.54
N ARG A 156 -4.53 -11.12 11.50
CA ARG A 156 -3.53 -12.19 11.64
C ARG A 156 -2.38 -11.76 12.54
N ARG A 157 -1.85 -10.55 12.36
CA ARG A 157 -0.76 -9.97 13.19
C ARG A 157 -1.24 -9.38 14.52
N ARG A 158 -2.55 -9.32 14.76
CA ARG A 158 -3.18 -8.73 15.97
C ARG A 158 -2.75 -7.28 16.22
N ILE A 159 -2.68 -6.48 15.15
CA ILE A 159 -2.27 -5.07 15.23
C ILE A 159 -3.32 -4.28 16.04
N PRO A 160 -2.92 -3.46 17.04
CA PRO A 160 -3.85 -2.70 17.85
C PRO A 160 -4.58 -1.63 17.02
N HIS A 161 -5.86 -1.43 17.32
CA HIS A 161 -6.70 -0.34 16.76
C HIS A 161 -6.79 -0.28 15.22
N LEU A 162 -6.93 -1.42 14.52
CA LEU A 162 -7.11 -1.47 13.05
C LEU A 162 -8.17 -0.51 12.50
N TRP A 163 -9.29 -0.35 13.21
CA TRP A 163 -10.36 0.58 12.85
C TRP A 163 -9.89 2.04 12.81
N ALA A 164 -8.87 2.42 13.59
CA ALA A 164 -8.33 3.77 13.63
C ALA A 164 -7.47 4.07 12.39
N TYR A 165 -6.72 3.09 11.87
CA TYR A 165 -6.05 3.22 10.57
C TYR A 165 -7.08 3.45 9.45
N LEU A 166 -8.15 2.64 9.41
CA LEU A 166 -9.20 2.85 8.41
C LEU A 166 -9.91 4.21 8.59
N ALA A 167 -10.21 4.63 9.82
CA ALA A 167 -10.79 5.94 10.08
C ALA A 167 -9.88 7.10 9.62
N LEU A 168 -8.57 7.01 9.84
CA LEU A 168 -7.60 7.99 9.33
C LEU A 168 -7.60 8.06 7.80
N SER A 169 -7.75 6.93 7.10
CA SER A 169 -7.79 6.92 5.63
C SER A 169 -9.00 7.69 5.06
N GLN A 170 -10.10 7.74 5.81
CA GLN A 170 -11.33 8.40 5.40
C GLN A 170 -11.40 9.86 5.89
N LEU A 171 -10.69 10.21 6.96
CA LEU A 171 -10.64 11.56 7.54
C LEU A 171 -9.51 12.43 6.98
N VAL A 172 -8.36 11.82 6.63
CA VAL A 172 -7.20 12.52 6.09
C VAL A 172 -7.06 12.14 4.62
N ASN A 173 -6.41 11.01 4.33
CA ASN A 173 -6.25 10.44 2.99
C ASN A 173 -5.69 9.00 3.08
N LEU A 174 -5.73 8.23 1.99
CA LEU A 174 -5.33 6.82 1.98
C LEU A 174 -3.83 6.66 2.25
N SER A 175 -2.99 7.44 1.57
CA SER A 175 -1.53 7.33 1.64
C SER A 175 -0.97 7.59 3.03
N TYR A 176 -1.56 8.50 3.81
CA TYR A 176 -1.15 8.73 5.20
C TYR A 176 -1.37 7.47 6.06
N ALA A 177 -2.59 6.94 6.02
CA ALA A 177 -2.97 5.79 6.84
C ALA A 177 -2.28 4.49 6.39
N GLN A 178 -2.09 4.31 5.08
CA GLN A 178 -1.34 3.21 4.48
C GLN A 178 0.12 3.21 4.93
N ASN A 179 0.80 4.36 4.89
CA ASN A 179 2.19 4.46 5.34
C ASN A 179 2.35 4.23 6.85
N LEU A 180 1.41 4.72 7.68
CA LEU A 180 1.39 4.38 9.11
C LEU A 180 1.15 2.88 9.35
N PHE A 181 0.34 2.22 8.51
CA PHE A 181 0.12 0.77 8.60
C PHE A 181 1.33 -0.03 8.11
N TYR A 182 2.09 0.44 7.12
CA TYR A 182 3.38 -0.16 6.75
C TYR A 182 4.39 -0.10 7.90
N VAL A 183 4.45 1.02 8.64
CA VAL A 183 5.22 1.08 9.90
C VAL A 183 4.68 0.06 10.92
N ALA A 184 3.36 -0.12 11.02
CA ALA A 184 2.77 -1.15 11.89
C ALA A 184 3.20 -2.58 11.52
N LEU A 185 3.16 -2.94 10.24
CA LEU A 185 3.60 -4.25 9.73
C LEU A 185 5.08 -4.51 10.03
N LEU A 186 5.96 -3.52 9.80
CA LEU A 186 7.39 -3.60 10.16
C LEU A 186 7.62 -3.76 11.66
N LEU A 187 6.70 -3.24 12.49
CA LEU A 187 6.73 -3.38 13.94
C LEU A 187 6.04 -4.66 14.45
N THR A 188 5.30 -5.39 13.62
CA THR A 188 4.61 -6.66 13.97
C THR A 188 4.93 -7.80 12.99
N PRO A 189 6.18 -8.31 12.93
CA PRO A 189 6.52 -9.44 12.07
C PRO A 189 5.95 -10.79 12.56
N VAL A 190 5.56 -10.87 13.83
CA VAL A 190 4.93 -12.03 14.48
C VAL A 190 3.62 -11.53 15.11
N PRO A 191 2.56 -12.35 15.16
CA PRO A 191 1.34 -12.00 15.87
C PRO A 191 1.64 -11.56 17.31
N LEU A 192 1.09 -10.42 17.73
CA LEU A 192 1.25 -9.96 19.10
C LEU A 192 0.59 -10.97 20.07
N ALA A 193 1.30 -11.29 21.16
CA ALA A 193 0.78 -12.16 22.20
C ALA A 193 -0.53 -11.59 22.77
N ASP A 194 -1.50 -12.45 23.09
CA ASP A 194 -2.81 -12.01 23.58
C ASP A 194 -2.67 -11.09 24.80
N GLU A 195 -3.30 -9.92 24.72
CA GLU A 195 -3.44 -9.03 25.88
C GLU A 195 -4.17 -9.72 27.04
N GLY A 196 -4.94 -10.79 26.77
CA GLY A 196 -5.61 -11.61 27.79
C GLY A 196 -4.69 -12.28 28.81
N ASN A 197 -3.36 -12.34 28.59
CA ASN A 197 -2.41 -12.81 29.61
C ASN A 197 -1.80 -11.67 30.46
N ARG A 198 -2.12 -10.40 30.16
CA ARG A 198 -2.12 -9.33 31.17
C ARG A 198 -3.47 -9.41 31.86
N GLY A 199 -3.44 -9.78 33.14
CA GLY A 199 -4.65 -10.16 33.88
C GLY A 199 -5.78 -9.12 33.83
N ASP A 200 -6.99 -9.61 34.15
CA ASP A 200 -8.35 -9.04 34.11
C ASP A 200 -8.56 -7.68 34.86
N GLN A 201 -7.51 -6.91 35.08
CA GLN A 201 -7.44 -5.77 35.98
C GLN A 201 -7.45 -4.41 35.26
N GLY A 202 -7.41 -4.42 33.92
CA GLY A 202 -7.44 -3.21 33.07
C GLY A 202 -8.57 -3.15 32.04
N ASP A 203 -9.39 -4.20 31.91
CA ASP A 203 -10.46 -4.25 30.92
C ASP A 203 -11.65 -3.35 31.32
N SER A 204 -11.98 -2.41 30.44
CA SER A 204 -13.17 -1.56 30.58
C SER A 204 -14.45 -2.40 30.59
N VAL A 205 -15.50 -1.90 31.24
CA VAL A 205 -16.83 -2.54 31.24
C VAL A 205 -17.33 -2.78 29.79
N PHE A 206 -17.00 -1.86 28.89
CA PHE A 206 -17.32 -1.97 27.47
C PHE A 206 -16.54 -3.08 26.75
N THR A 207 -15.25 -3.26 27.00
CA THR A 207 -14.46 -4.35 26.39
C THR A 207 -14.89 -5.72 26.92
N ARG A 208 -15.28 -5.84 28.20
CA ARG A 208 -15.91 -7.06 28.72
C ARG A 208 -17.26 -7.35 28.05
N ALA A 209 -18.14 -6.35 27.94
CA ALA A 209 -19.43 -6.50 27.26
C ALA A 209 -19.26 -6.89 25.78
N LEU A 210 -18.31 -6.28 25.07
CA LEU A 210 -17.99 -6.65 23.69
C LEU A 210 -17.47 -8.09 23.57
N ARG A 211 -16.59 -8.57 24.47
CA ARG A 211 -16.14 -9.98 24.47
C ARG A 211 -17.27 -10.97 24.79
N GLN A 212 -18.29 -10.54 25.54
CA GLN A 212 -19.47 -11.36 25.81
C GLN A 212 -20.40 -11.46 24.59
N ILE A 213 -20.48 -10.41 23.76
CA ILE A 213 -21.24 -10.40 22.51
C ILE A 213 -20.46 -11.08 21.37
N PHE A 214 -19.16 -10.85 21.29
CA PHE A 214 -18.24 -11.36 20.29
C PHE A 214 -17.10 -12.15 20.96
N PRO A 215 -17.27 -13.48 21.18
CA PRO A 215 -16.26 -14.29 21.85
C PRO A 215 -14.96 -14.36 21.02
N PRO A 216 -13.79 -14.52 21.68
CA PRO A 216 -12.52 -14.69 20.98
C PRO A 216 -12.57 -15.93 20.08
N LYS A 217 -12.03 -15.78 18.87
CA LYS A 217 -12.11 -16.81 17.84
C LYS A 217 -10.96 -17.81 17.97
N PRO A 218 -11.15 -19.08 17.58
CA PRO A 218 -10.07 -20.06 17.61
C PRO A 218 -8.91 -19.65 16.69
N ALA A 219 -7.70 -20.10 17.03
CA ALA A 219 -6.53 -19.89 16.18
C ALA A 219 -6.77 -20.45 14.76
N ASN A 220 -6.16 -19.81 13.75
CA ASN A 220 -6.29 -20.16 12.34
C ASN A 220 -7.72 -20.18 11.76
N TRP A 221 -8.68 -19.54 12.45
CA TRP A 221 -10.02 -19.31 11.90
C TRP A 221 -10.02 -18.14 10.91
N CYS A 222 -10.66 -18.33 9.74
CA CYS A 222 -10.87 -17.27 8.76
C CYS A 222 -12.36 -17.17 8.36
N PRO A 223 -12.88 -15.97 8.04
CA PRO A 223 -14.22 -15.81 7.46
C PRO A 223 -14.37 -16.51 6.10
N HIS A 224 -15.56 -17.03 5.80
CA HIS A 224 -15.83 -17.62 4.50
C HIS A 224 -15.62 -16.60 3.36
N PRO A 225 -14.88 -16.92 2.27
CA PRO A 225 -14.50 -15.95 1.24
C PRO A 225 -15.67 -15.20 0.60
N GLY A 226 -16.81 -15.88 0.43
CA GLY A 226 -18.03 -15.27 -0.12
C GLY A 226 -18.54 -14.04 0.64
N LEU A 227 -18.20 -13.90 1.94
CA LEU A 227 -18.57 -12.72 2.73
C LEU A 227 -17.68 -11.51 2.42
N PHE A 228 -16.37 -11.72 2.22
CA PHE A 228 -15.48 -10.67 1.70
C PHE A 228 -15.93 -10.24 0.30
N LEU A 229 -16.26 -11.20 -0.57
CA LEU A 229 -16.72 -10.92 -1.93
C LEU A 229 -18.03 -10.14 -1.96
N SER A 230 -19.03 -10.50 -1.15
CA SER A 230 -20.32 -9.79 -1.15
C SER A 230 -20.19 -8.34 -0.71
N ILE A 231 -19.46 -8.07 0.38
CA ILE A 231 -19.21 -6.70 0.86
C ILE A 231 -18.35 -5.92 -0.15
N LEU A 232 -17.38 -6.57 -0.78
CA LEU A 232 -16.58 -5.96 -1.86
C LEU A 232 -17.47 -5.54 -3.04
N PHE A 233 -18.33 -6.42 -3.56
CA PHE A 233 -19.23 -6.05 -4.66
C PHE A 233 -20.24 -4.96 -4.28
N LEU A 234 -20.72 -4.94 -3.03
CA LEU A 234 -21.56 -3.84 -2.53
C LEU A 234 -20.80 -2.51 -2.49
N ASN A 235 -19.55 -2.51 -2.03
CA ASN A 235 -18.70 -1.32 -2.00
C ASN A 235 -18.40 -0.80 -3.42
N LEU A 236 -17.94 -1.68 -4.31
CA LEU A 236 -17.66 -1.37 -5.70
C LEU A 236 -18.92 -0.89 -6.46
N GLY A 237 -20.08 -1.47 -6.17
CA GLY A 237 -21.37 -1.01 -6.66
C GLY A 237 -21.67 0.42 -6.24
N ALA A 238 -21.56 0.72 -4.94
CA ALA A 238 -21.77 2.07 -4.40
C ALA A 238 -20.78 3.11 -4.97
N VAL A 239 -19.48 2.78 -5.09
CA VAL A 239 -18.48 3.64 -5.76
C VAL A 239 -18.87 3.91 -7.21
N SER A 240 -19.40 2.91 -7.93
CA SER A 240 -19.78 3.06 -9.34
C SER A 240 -21.01 3.96 -9.57
N LEU A 241 -21.83 4.19 -8.53
CA LEU A 241 -23.03 5.03 -8.56
C LEU A 241 -22.74 6.50 -8.25
N LEU A 242 -21.63 6.82 -7.58
CA LEU A 242 -21.27 8.19 -7.17
C LEU A 242 -21.40 9.27 -8.27
N PRO A 243 -20.91 9.10 -9.51
CA PRO A 243 -21.02 10.17 -10.52
C PRO A 243 -22.47 10.42 -10.95
N PHE A 244 -23.28 9.37 -11.12
CA PHE A 244 -24.71 9.48 -11.46
C PHE A 244 -25.51 10.19 -10.35
N VAL A 245 -25.17 9.91 -9.09
CA VAL A 245 -25.79 10.55 -7.94
C VAL A 245 -25.31 12.01 -7.76
N ALA A 246 -24.05 12.32 -8.11
CA ALA A 246 -23.55 13.68 -8.10
C ALA A 246 -24.24 14.58 -9.14
N GLU A 247 -24.50 14.08 -10.35
CA GLU A 247 -25.25 14.80 -11.41
C GLU A 247 -26.68 15.17 -10.98
N THR A 248 -27.30 14.42 -10.07
CA THR A 248 -28.68 14.67 -9.59
C THR A 248 -28.74 15.50 -8.30
N SER A 249 -27.60 15.84 -7.69
CA SER A 249 -27.49 16.51 -6.39
C SER A 249 -28.15 17.90 -6.28
N ALA A 250 -28.53 18.51 -7.41
CA ALA A 250 -29.27 19.78 -7.44
C ALA A 250 -30.67 19.68 -6.81
N THR A 251 -31.28 18.49 -6.76
CA THR A 251 -32.57 18.25 -6.08
C THR A 251 -32.35 17.70 -4.67
N THR A 252 -33.26 18.00 -3.73
CA THR A 252 -33.17 17.54 -2.33
C THR A 252 -32.98 16.02 -2.20
N ASP A 253 -33.67 15.25 -3.04
CA ASP A 253 -33.56 13.78 -3.08
C ASP A 253 -32.16 13.33 -3.55
N GLY A 254 -31.56 14.05 -4.51
CA GLY A 254 -30.17 13.85 -4.94
C GLY A 254 -29.15 14.15 -3.85
N ILE A 255 -29.38 15.17 -3.01
CA ILE A 255 -28.54 15.46 -1.83
C ILE A 255 -28.52 14.26 -0.88
N ILE A 256 -29.70 13.73 -0.56
CA ILE A 256 -29.86 12.59 0.35
C ILE A 256 -29.22 11.35 -0.28
N SER A 257 -29.44 11.10 -1.57
CA SER A 257 -28.81 10.01 -2.30
C SER A 257 -27.29 10.09 -2.25
N LEU A 258 -26.69 11.26 -2.50
CA LEU A 258 -25.22 11.45 -2.47
C LEU A 258 -24.64 11.18 -1.08
N ALA A 259 -25.31 11.67 -0.04
CA ALA A 259 -24.92 11.42 1.35
C ALA A 259 -25.02 9.93 1.71
N VAL A 260 -26.12 9.26 1.35
CA VAL A 260 -26.34 7.83 1.62
C VAL A 260 -25.35 6.95 0.86
N THR A 261 -25.11 7.20 -0.44
CA THR A 261 -24.14 6.44 -1.23
C THR A 261 -22.72 6.62 -0.70
N THR A 262 -22.33 7.85 -0.33
CA THR A 262 -21.01 8.11 0.29
C THR A 262 -20.88 7.44 1.66
N LEU A 263 -21.91 7.51 2.50
CA LEU A 263 -21.89 6.84 3.80
C LEU A 263 -21.84 5.31 3.64
N ALA A 264 -22.50 4.76 2.62
CA ALA A 264 -22.46 3.33 2.30
C ALA A 264 -21.05 2.85 1.90
N THR A 265 -20.32 3.56 1.02
CA THR A 265 -18.94 3.16 0.66
C THR A 265 -18.04 3.15 1.90
N ARG A 266 -18.14 4.16 2.77
CA ARG A 266 -17.41 4.23 4.04
C ARG A 266 -17.79 3.09 5.00
N ALA A 267 -19.08 2.83 5.18
CA ALA A 267 -19.61 1.77 6.04
C ALA A 267 -19.22 0.36 5.56
N PHE A 268 -19.25 0.09 4.25
CA PHE A 268 -18.82 -1.20 3.71
C PHE A 268 -17.31 -1.42 3.93
N SER A 269 -16.46 -0.40 3.78
CA SER A 269 -15.03 -0.50 4.12
C SER A 269 -14.81 -0.81 5.61
N PHE A 270 -15.57 -0.18 6.52
CA PHE A 270 -15.54 -0.53 7.95
C PHE A 270 -16.05 -1.94 8.21
N THR A 271 -17.05 -2.40 7.46
CA THR A 271 -17.59 -3.75 7.59
C THR A 271 -16.56 -4.80 7.17
N LEU A 272 -15.80 -4.59 6.08
CA LEU A 272 -14.69 -5.48 5.69
C LEU A 272 -13.68 -5.66 6.83
N VAL A 273 -13.28 -4.57 7.50
CA VAL A 273 -12.32 -4.61 8.61
C VAL A 273 -12.92 -5.15 9.90
N ALA A 274 -14.19 -4.87 10.21
CA ALA A 274 -14.83 -5.35 11.44
C ALA A 274 -15.29 -6.82 11.35
N MET A 275 -15.55 -7.34 10.14
CA MET A 275 -16.11 -8.67 9.91
C MET A 275 -15.31 -9.81 10.58
N PRO A 276 -13.96 -9.88 10.49
CA PRO A 276 -13.18 -10.93 11.14
C PRO A 276 -13.32 -10.94 12.66
N ALA A 277 -13.65 -9.82 13.31
CA ALA A 277 -13.97 -9.77 14.73
C ALA A 277 -15.46 -10.08 15.01
N ALA A 278 -16.38 -9.50 14.23
CA ALA A 278 -17.80 -9.46 14.56
C ALA A 278 -18.63 -10.69 14.14
N ILE A 279 -18.30 -11.40 13.05
CA ILE A 279 -19.20 -12.48 12.58
C ILE A 279 -19.12 -13.76 13.45
N PRO A 280 -20.18 -14.58 13.50
CA PRO A 280 -20.16 -15.86 14.21
C PRO A 280 -19.06 -16.81 13.73
N VAL A 281 -18.57 -17.68 14.62
CA VAL A 281 -17.55 -18.70 14.28
C VAL A 281 -18.05 -19.68 13.20
N SER A 282 -19.37 -19.93 13.14
CA SER A 282 -20.00 -20.78 12.12
C SER A 282 -19.95 -20.21 10.69
N TRP A 283 -19.58 -18.93 10.52
CA TRP A 283 -19.48 -18.27 9.21
C TRP A 283 -18.03 -18.25 8.66
N GLY A 284 -17.19 -19.12 9.19
CA GLY A 284 -15.79 -19.27 8.79
C GLY A 284 -15.26 -20.68 9.01
N THR A 285 -14.05 -20.92 8.52
CA THR A 285 -13.37 -22.22 8.58
C THR A 285 -12.15 -22.12 9.47
N VAL A 286 -11.94 -23.14 10.31
CA VAL A 286 -10.70 -23.32 11.07
C VAL A 286 -9.75 -24.14 10.23
N HIS A 287 -8.57 -23.60 9.94
CA HIS A 287 -7.54 -24.29 9.18
C HIS A 287 -6.54 -24.97 10.10
N ALA A 288 -5.98 -26.11 9.67
CA ALA A 288 -4.94 -26.80 10.44
C ALA A 288 -3.64 -25.98 10.41
N HIS A 289 -3.27 -25.49 9.23
CA HIS A 289 -2.12 -24.61 9.02
C HIS A 289 -2.55 -23.27 8.38
N PRO A 290 -1.86 -22.15 8.67
CA PRO A 290 -2.18 -20.85 8.07
C PRO A 290 -2.14 -20.84 6.53
N HIS A 291 -1.29 -21.68 5.92
CA HIS A 291 -1.14 -21.79 4.47
C HIS A 291 -2.38 -22.35 3.76
N ASP A 292 -3.21 -23.15 4.45
CA ASP A 292 -4.44 -23.73 3.88
C ASP A 292 -5.43 -22.64 3.41
N ALA A 293 -5.37 -21.45 4.03
CA ALA A 293 -6.18 -20.30 3.67
C ALA A 293 -5.63 -19.47 2.48
N TYR A 294 -4.41 -19.71 2.01
CA TYR A 294 -3.77 -18.88 0.97
C TYR A 294 -4.51 -18.95 -0.37
N GLY A 295 -5.11 -20.10 -0.70
CA GLY A 295 -5.96 -20.24 -1.89
C GLY A 295 -7.18 -19.31 -1.87
N ALA A 296 -7.82 -19.20 -0.70
CA ALA A 296 -8.96 -18.33 -0.47
C ALA A 296 -8.57 -16.84 -0.54
N TYR A 297 -7.48 -16.43 0.10
CA TYR A 297 -6.99 -15.04 0.04
C TYR A 297 -6.60 -14.64 -1.38
N SER A 298 -5.86 -15.50 -2.09
CA SER A 298 -5.51 -15.30 -3.50
C SER A 298 -6.75 -15.15 -4.38
N GLN A 299 -7.82 -15.92 -4.14
CA GLN A 299 -9.09 -15.76 -4.87
C GLN A 299 -9.76 -14.41 -4.58
N ILE A 300 -9.83 -13.98 -3.31
CA ILE A 300 -10.41 -12.69 -2.93
C ILE A 300 -9.68 -11.54 -3.62
N PHE A 301 -8.36 -11.46 -3.48
CA PHE A 301 -7.56 -10.39 -4.10
C PHE A 301 -7.62 -10.44 -5.64
N ARG A 302 -7.63 -11.63 -6.26
CA ARG A 302 -7.77 -11.75 -7.73
C ARG A 302 -9.11 -11.25 -8.24
N THR A 303 -10.20 -11.47 -7.49
CA THR A 303 -11.51 -10.88 -7.84
C THR A 303 -11.56 -9.37 -7.58
N ALA A 304 -10.94 -8.88 -6.50
CA ALA A 304 -10.82 -7.46 -6.21
C ALA A 304 -10.04 -6.71 -7.30
N SER A 305 -8.93 -7.32 -7.76
CA SER A 305 -8.11 -6.86 -8.87
C SER A 305 -8.90 -6.80 -10.17
N LEU A 306 -9.54 -7.91 -10.57
CA LEU A 306 -10.34 -7.97 -11.80
C LEU A 306 -11.49 -6.94 -11.80
N ALA A 307 -12.22 -6.82 -10.70
CA ALA A 307 -13.31 -5.86 -10.59
C ALA A 307 -12.79 -4.40 -10.61
N SER A 308 -11.64 -4.13 -9.97
CA SER A 308 -10.95 -2.83 -10.03
C SER A 308 -10.48 -2.50 -11.45
N LEU A 309 -9.90 -3.47 -12.16
CA LEU A 309 -9.44 -3.33 -13.55
C LEU A 309 -10.60 -3.01 -14.51
N VAL A 310 -11.74 -3.69 -14.37
CA VAL A 310 -12.95 -3.41 -15.17
C VAL A 310 -13.50 -2.01 -14.85
N LEU A 311 -13.56 -1.63 -13.57
CA LEU A 311 -14.05 -0.31 -13.16
C LEU A 311 -13.11 0.83 -13.58
N HIS A 312 -11.80 0.63 -13.50
CA HIS A 312 -10.79 1.56 -13.98
C HIS A 312 -10.83 1.68 -15.50
N GLY A 313 -10.92 0.57 -16.23
CA GLY A 313 -11.09 0.57 -17.69
C GLY A 313 -12.35 1.33 -18.12
N LYS A 314 -13.49 1.12 -17.44
CA LYS A 314 -14.73 1.88 -17.65
C LYS A 314 -14.49 3.38 -17.45
N ALA A 315 -13.89 3.77 -16.33
CA ALA A 315 -13.65 5.19 -16.01
C ALA A 315 -12.64 5.85 -16.94
N SER A 316 -11.56 5.14 -17.32
CA SER A 316 -10.59 5.61 -18.31
C SER A 316 -11.25 5.85 -19.66
N LEU A 317 -12.09 4.92 -20.14
CA LEU A 317 -12.84 5.09 -21.38
C LEU A 317 -13.79 6.29 -21.31
N THR A 318 -14.61 6.41 -20.26
CA THR A 318 -15.55 7.53 -20.13
C THR A 318 -14.83 8.86 -19.99
N ALA A 319 -13.78 8.94 -19.16
CA ALA A 319 -12.98 10.14 -18.96
C ALA A 319 -12.30 10.60 -20.26
N LEU A 320 -11.78 9.67 -21.07
CA LEU A 320 -11.24 9.99 -22.39
C LEU A 320 -12.34 10.50 -23.32
N VAL A 321 -13.43 9.75 -23.53
CA VAL A 321 -14.54 10.12 -24.43
C VAL A 321 -15.06 11.53 -24.12
N TYR A 322 -15.41 11.81 -22.85
CA TYR A 322 -15.93 13.13 -22.43
C TYR A 322 -14.91 14.28 -22.56
N ASN A 323 -13.61 14.01 -22.66
CA ASN A 323 -12.58 15.05 -22.78
C ASN A 323 -11.94 15.15 -24.18
N THR A 324 -12.23 14.21 -25.10
CA THR A 324 -11.79 14.29 -26.50
C THR A 324 -12.25 15.61 -27.13
N PRO A 325 -11.34 16.40 -27.71
CA PRO A 325 -11.74 17.58 -28.45
C PRO A 325 -12.37 17.20 -29.80
N GLY A 326 -13.26 18.05 -30.28
CA GLY A 326 -13.78 17.97 -31.64
C GLY A 326 -12.66 18.01 -32.69
N SER A 327 -12.91 17.37 -33.83
CA SER A 327 -12.00 17.27 -34.97
C SER A 327 -11.57 18.63 -35.54
N HIS A 328 -12.42 19.66 -35.44
CA HIS A 328 -12.15 20.99 -35.98
C HIS A 328 -11.38 21.88 -34.98
N VAL A 329 -10.28 22.49 -35.45
CA VAL A 329 -9.56 23.54 -34.71
C VAL A 329 -10.43 24.79 -34.64
N HIS A 330 -10.62 25.32 -33.43
CA HIS A 330 -11.38 26.56 -33.24
C HIS A 330 -10.57 27.77 -33.72
N ARG A 331 -11.25 28.65 -34.46
CA ARG A 331 -10.70 29.74 -35.30
C ARG A 331 -9.94 30.87 -34.57
N HIS A 332 -9.70 30.74 -33.28
CA HIS A 332 -9.26 31.82 -32.38
C HIS A 332 -7.78 31.79 -31.96
N ILE A 333 -6.98 30.81 -32.40
CA ILE A 333 -5.50 30.89 -32.28
C ILE A 333 -4.97 31.83 -33.38
N ARG A 334 -5.30 33.10 -33.25
CA ARG A 334 -4.94 34.17 -34.18
C ARG A 334 -3.60 34.77 -33.75
N ILE A 335 -2.49 34.14 -34.13
CA ILE A 335 -1.18 34.81 -34.13
C ILE A 335 -1.22 35.88 -35.22
N GLN A 336 -1.75 37.05 -34.85
CA GLN A 336 -2.10 38.13 -35.75
C GLN A 336 -0.83 38.88 -36.18
N GLY A 337 -0.16 38.36 -37.22
CA GLY A 337 0.95 39.07 -37.89
C GLY A 337 1.96 38.22 -38.66
N VAL A 338 2.03 36.89 -38.46
CA VAL A 338 3.20 36.09 -38.91
C VAL A 338 2.92 35.14 -40.09
N ILE A 339 1.66 34.78 -40.36
CA ILE A 339 1.33 33.77 -41.39
C ILE A 339 0.48 34.41 -42.51
N PRO A 340 0.87 34.28 -43.80
CA PRO A 340 0.11 34.80 -44.92
C PRO A 340 -1.31 34.22 -45.01
N SER A 341 -2.27 35.05 -45.43
CA SER A 341 -3.69 34.69 -45.52
C SER A 341 -4.02 33.58 -46.52
N SER A 342 -3.09 33.19 -47.40
CA SER A 342 -3.24 32.03 -48.30
C SER A 342 -3.09 30.68 -47.57
N LEU A 343 -2.36 30.63 -46.46
CA LEU A 343 -2.13 29.43 -45.64
C LEU A 343 -3.15 29.26 -44.50
N ALA A 344 -4.14 30.16 -44.43
CA ALA A 344 -5.14 30.23 -43.36
C ALA A 344 -6.47 29.50 -43.66
N TRP A 345 -6.58 28.84 -44.82
CA TRP A 345 -7.83 28.25 -45.33
C TRP A 345 -7.85 26.72 -45.39
N GLU A 346 -6.77 26.03 -45.03
CA GLU A 346 -6.86 24.61 -44.76
C GLU A 346 -7.68 24.39 -43.49
N ASP A 347 -8.80 23.66 -43.62
CA ASP A 347 -9.54 23.07 -42.52
C ASP A 347 -8.63 22.04 -41.82
N LYS A 348 -7.72 22.52 -40.97
CA LYS A 348 -6.80 21.69 -40.18
C LYS A 348 -7.62 20.90 -39.17
N ARG A 349 -8.03 19.70 -39.60
CA ARG A 349 -8.56 18.67 -38.73
C ARG A 349 -7.45 18.21 -37.81
N ARG A 350 -7.71 18.19 -36.50
CA ARG A 350 -6.81 17.60 -35.52
C ARG A 350 -6.62 16.13 -35.86
N THR A 351 -5.39 15.65 -35.83
CA THR A 351 -5.12 14.21 -35.94
C THR A 351 -5.75 13.45 -34.78
N GLU A 352 -6.11 12.18 -34.97
CA GLU A 352 -6.66 11.36 -33.88
C GLU A 352 -5.67 11.26 -32.70
N TRP A 353 -4.37 11.28 -32.99
CA TRP A 353 -3.32 11.37 -31.97
C TRP A 353 -3.37 12.67 -31.16
N GLU A 354 -3.52 13.84 -31.79
CA GLU A 354 -3.71 15.11 -31.05
C GLU A 354 -4.97 15.07 -30.19
N ARG A 355 -6.06 14.46 -30.68
CA ARG A 355 -7.34 14.35 -29.96
C ARG A 355 -7.22 13.47 -28.73
N THR A 356 -6.61 12.29 -28.86
CA THR A 356 -6.40 11.36 -27.73
C THR A 356 -5.36 11.89 -26.76
N ALA A 357 -4.22 12.41 -27.23
CA ALA A 357 -3.21 13.03 -26.38
C ALA A 357 -3.80 14.21 -25.57
N THR A 358 -4.57 15.10 -26.20
CA THR A 358 -5.27 16.20 -25.51
C THR A 358 -6.24 15.67 -24.45
N ALA A 359 -6.95 14.57 -24.72
CA ALA A 359 -7.86 13.96 -23.74
C ALA A 359 -7.09 13.40 -22.54
N VAL A 360 -6.00 12.66 -22.77
CA VAL A 360 -5.09 12.15 -21.73
C VAL A 360 -4.53 13.30 -20.88
N THR A 361 -4.01 14.36 -21.51
CA THR A 361 -3.49 15.54 -20.79
C THR A 361 -4.56 16.22 -19.95
N LYS A 362 -5.81 16.30 -20.41
CA LYS A 362 -6.94 16.83 -19.59
C LYS A 362 -7.30 15.93 -18.42
N VAL A 363 -7.20 14.60 -18.56
CA VAL A 363 -7.52 13.66 -17.48
C VAL A 363 -6.43 13.71 -16.40
N LEU A 364 -5.16 13.57 -16.80
CA LEU A 364 -4.02 13.63 -15.88
C LEU A 364 -3.86 15.03 -15.25
N GLY A 365 -4.00 16.08 -16.06
CA GLY A 365 -3.93 17.47 -15.62
C GLY A 365 -5.13 17.96 -14.80
N SER A 366 -6.19 17.16 -14.63
CA SER A 366 -7.38 17.55 -13.86
C SER A 366 -7.09 17.80 -12.38
N THR A 367 -5.97 17.29 -11.85
CA THR A 367 -5.43 17.65 -10.52
C THR A 367 -5.14 19.14 -10.38
N SER A 368 -4.89 19.86 -11.48
CA SER A 368 -4.72 21.32 -11.48
C SER A 368 -6.03 22.12 -11.53
N ASP A 369 -7.18 21.48 -11.81
CA ASP A 369 -8.49 22.17 -11.90
C ASP A 369 -8.93 22.80 -10.57
N HIS A 370 -8.64 22.13 -9.45
CA HIS A 370 -9.19 22.48 -8.12
C HIS A 370 -8.40 21.80 -6.99
N PRO A 371 -8.13 22.46 -5.84
CA PRO A 371 -7.32 21.90 -4.75
C PRO A 371 -7.85 20.58 -4.17
N VAL A 372 -9.17 20.35 -4.17
CA VAL A 372 -9.73 19.05 -3.71
C VAL A 372 -9.34 17.91 -4.68
N VAL A 373 -9.34 18.16 -5.99
CA VAL A 373 -8.89 17.16 -6.98
C VAL A 373 -7.38 16.97 -6.90
N ALA A 374 -6.63 18.04 -6.62
CA ALA A 374 -5.21 17.96 -6.31
C ALA A 374 -4.93 17.07 -5.09
N ALA A 375 -5.74 17.19 -4.02
CA ALA A 375 -5.61 16.36 -2.82
C ALA A 375 -5.75 14.87 -3.15
N VAL A 376 -6.81 14.50 -3.87
CA VAL A 376 -7.10 13.13 -4.29
C VAL A 376 -6.03 12.59 -5.25
N GLY A 377 -5.61 13.37 -6.25
CA GLY A 377 -4.58 12.95 -7.20
C GLY A 377 -3.22 12.75 -6.55
N ASN A 378 -2.80 13.68 -5.67
CA ASN A 378 -1.57 13.53 -4.89
C ASN A 378 -1.63 12.32 -3.95
N ASP A 379 -2.79 12.03 -3.36
CA ASP A 379 -2.99 10.85 -2.52
C ASP A 379 -2.84 9.54 -3.31
N VAL A 380 -3.45 9.45 -4.50
CA VAL A 380 -3.32 8.28 -5.39
C VAL A 380 -1.85 8.09 -5.81
N LEU A 381 -1.14 9.15 -6.19
CA LEU A 381 0.27 9.09 -6.59
C LEU A 381 1.19 8.68 -5.44
N LEU A 382 0.99 9.23 -4.23
CA LEU A 382 1.76 8.84 -3.05
C LEU A 382 1.42 7.41 -2.59
N SER A 383 0.16 7.00 -2.68
CA SER A 383 -0.29 5.64 -2.40
C SER A 383 0.39 4.63 -3.33
N ALA A 384 0.41 4.91 -4.65
CA ALA A 384 1.09 4.10 -5.66
C ALA A 384 2.61 4.05 -5.45
N LEU A 385 3.25 5.19 -5.17
CA LEU A 385 4.67 5.25 -4.84
C LEU A 385 4.99 4.37 -3.61
N SER A 386 4.24 4.56 -2.52
CA SER A 386 4.40 3.82 -1.27
C SER A 386 4.17 2.32 -1.45
N LEU A 387 3.24 1.93 -2.34
CA LEU A 387 2.93 0.54 -2.67
C LEU A 387 4.11 -0.19 -3.34
N GLY A 388 4.76 0.43 -4.33
CA GLY A 388 5.95 -0.16 -4.97
C GLY A 388 7.15 -0.21 -4.03
N ILE A 389 7.34 0.82 -3.19
CA ILE A 389 8.38 0.80 -2.14
C ILE A 389 8.10 -0.32 -1.12
N TRP A 390 6.84 -0.56 -0.74
CA TRP A 390 6.46 -1.69 0.12
C TRP A 390 6.79 -3.04 -0.51
N ALA A 391 6.41 -3.23 -1.78
CA ALA A 391 6.68 -4.47 -2.50
C ALA A 391 8.19 -4.77 -2.59
N ALA A 392 9.01 -3.74 -2.84
CA ALA A 392 10.47 -3.82 -2.83
C ALA A 392 11.05 -4.14 -1.44
N ALA A 393 10.55 -3.45 -0.41
CA ALA A 393 11.00 -3.58 0.98
C ALA A 393 10.69 -4.94 1.61
N ARG A 394 9.77 -5.69 1.01
CA ARG A 394 9.36 -7.03 1.42
C ARG A 394 9.88 -8.13 0.50
N ALA A 395 10.51 -7.78 -0.63
CA ALA A 395 10.92 -8.70 -1.70
C ALA A 395 9.79 -9.69 -2.07
N LEU A 396 8.59 -9.17 -2.31
CA LEU A 396 7.41 -10.00 -2.63
C LEU A 396 7.63 -10.73 -3.96
N GLU A 397 7.63 -12.07 -3.95
CA GLU A 397 7.91 -12.82 -5.17
C GLU A 397 6.92 -12.46 -6.30
N PRO A 398 7.38 -12.14 -7.52
CA PRO A 398 6.54 -11.71 -8.65
C PRO A 398 5.35 -12.65 -8.92
N LYS A 399 5.57 -13.97 -8.77
CA LYS A 399 4.54 -15.02 -8.92
C LYS A 399 3.35 -14.83 -7.95
N HIS A 400 3.59 -14.34 -6.74
CA HIS A 400 2.53 -14.13 -5.73
C HIS A 400 1.71 -12.87 -6.01
N ILE A 401 2.36 -11.81 -6.51
CA ILE A 401 1.67 -10.61 -7.02
C ILE A 401 0.81 -10.98 -8.24
N LEU A 402 1.38 -11.64 -9.24
CA LEU A 402 0.68 -12.01 -10.48
C LEU A 402 -0.49 -12.97 -10.22
N ARG A 403 -0.33 -13.97 -9.35
CA ARG A 403 -1.41 -14.89 -8.93
C ARG A 403 -2.56 -14.16 -8.22
N SER A 404 -2.25 -13.09 -7.49
CA SER A 404 -3.24 -12.27 -6.78
C SER A 404 -3.84 -11.14 -7.63
N CYS A 405 -3.21 -10.82 -8.76
CA CYS A 405 -3.62 -9.73 -9.65
C CYS A 405 -4.36 -10.22 -10.89
N TRP A 406 -3.88 -11.27 -11.56
CA TRP A 406 -4.26 -11.57 -12.93
C TRP A 406 -5.19 -12.80 -13.01
N PRO A 407 -6.38 -12.69 -13.64
CA PRO A 407 -7.38 -13.76 -13.64
C PRO A 407 -6.89 -15.02 -14.38
N PHE A 408 -6.09 -14.85 -15.43
CA PHE A 408 -5.60 -15.94 -16.29
C PHE A 408 -4.22 -16.48 -15.87
N TYR A 409 -3.67 -16.05 -14.71
CA TYR A 409 -2.38 -16.53 -14.25
C TYR A 409 -2.51 -17.96 -13.71
N SER A 410 -2.10 -18.93 -14.52
CA SER A 410 -1.78 -20.29 -14.08
C SER A 410 -0.26 -20.44 -14.00
N PRO A 411 0.31 -20.95 -12.89
CA PRO A 411 1.75 -21.20 -12.81
C PRO A 411 2.25 -22.11 -13.96
N GLY A 412 1.43 -23.09 -14.34
CA GLY A 412 1.76 -24.04 -15.40
C GLY A 412 1.70 -23.47 -16.83
N THR A 413 0.99 -22.37 -17.09
CA THR A 413 0.98 -21.75 -18.43
C THR A 413 2.19 -20.85 -18.66
N ALA A 414 2.63 -20.11 -17.63
CA ALA A 414 3.85 -19.30 -17.72
C ALA A 414 5.12 -20.17 -17.81
N ALA A 415 5.16 -21.29 -17.07
CA ALA A 415 6.24 -22.26 -17.19
C ALA A 415 6.27 -22.95 -18.57
N ARG A 416 5.10 -23.23 -19.17
CA ARG A 416 5.00 -23.77 -20.53
C ARG A 416 5.41 -22.76 -21.59
N SER A 417 4.95 -21.50 -21.52
CA SER A 417 5.37 -20.48 -22.49
C SER A 417 6.86 -20.18 -22.40
N MET A 418 7.44 -20.14 -21.19
CA MET A 418 8.90 -20.04 -21.05
C MET A 418 9.64 -21.27 -21.58
N ALA A 419 9.08 -22.48 -21.45
CA ALA A 419 9.66 -23.68 -22.04
C ALA A 419 9.56 -23.68 -23.57
N GLU A 420 8.47 -23.16 -24.15
CA GLU A 420 8.28 -22.97 -25.60
C GLU A 420 9.18 -21.84 -26.16
N ASP A 421 9.38 -20.75 -25.42
CA ASP A 421 10.33 -19.68 -25.76
C ASP A 421 11.78 -20.19 -25.68
N ILE A 422 12.12 -20.99 -24.67
CA ILE A 422 13.45 -21.61 -24.55
C ILE A 422 13.68 -22.68 -25.62
N SER A 423 12.67 -23.49 -25.96
CA SER A 423 12.79 -24.49 -27.02
C SER A 423 12.90 -23.85 -28.40
N SER A 424 12.13 -22.81 -28.69
CA SER A 424 12.24 -22.08 -29.95
C SER A 424 13.56 -21.31 -30.07
N LEU A 425 14.06 -20.70 -28.99
CA LEU A 425 15.42 -20.13 -28.96
C LEU A 425 16.52 -21.19 -29.09
N ALA A 426 16.28 -22.42 -28.65
CA ALA A 426 17.21 -23.54 -28.83
C ALA A 426 17.17 -24.12 -30.26
N GLU A 427 15.99 -24.16 -30.89
CA GLU A 427 15.81 -24.54 -32.30
C GLU A 427 16.46 -23.51 -33.24
N ASP A 428 16.26 -22.21 -33.00
CA ASP A 428 16.89 -21.10 -33.75
C ASP A 428 18.44 -21.07 -33.58
N TYR A 429 18.95 -21.67 -32.50
CA TYR A 429 20.40 -21.91 -32.30
C TYR A 429 20.90 -23.22 -32.92
N ALA A 430 20.02 -24.22 -33.07
CA ALA A 430 20.36 -25.54 -33.63
C ALA A 430 20.43 -25.52 -35.17
N ASP A 431 19.59 -24.74 -35.84
CA ASP A 431 19.65 -24.52 -37.30
C ASP A 431 20.96 -23.84 -37.77
N GLY A 432 21.79 -23.36 -36.84
CA GLY A 432 23.08 -22.72 -37.12
C GLY A 432 24.32 -23.63 -37.06
N VAL A 433 24.24 -24.87 -36.54
CA VAL A 433 25.44 -25.71 -36.31
C VAL A 433 25.19 -27.21 -36.54
N GLU A 434 25.75 -27.76 -37.62
CA GLU A 434 25.92 -29.21 -37.76
C GLU A 434 26.95 -29.73 -36.72
N VAL A 435 26.49 -30.53 -35.75
CA VAL A 435 27.36 -31.36 -34.89
C VAL A 435 26.93 -32.82 -35.00
N GLY A 436 27.90 -33.70 -35.25
CA GLY A 436 27.69 -35.15 -35.38
C GLY A 436 27.26 -35.85 -34.07
N PRO A 437 26.81 -37.11 -34.17
CA PRO A 437 26.02 -37.75 -33.12
C PRO A 437 26.86 -38.25 -31.93
N ALA A 438 26.40 -37.97 -30.71
CA ALA A 438 26.79 -38.68 -29.49
C ALA A 438 25.66 -38.68 -28.43
N ASP A 439 25.25 -39.90 -28.05
CA ASP A 439 24.67 -40.32 -26.76
C ASP A 439 23.33 -39.73 -26.26
N GLU A 440 22.22 -40.24 -26.82
CA GLU A 440 20.88 -40.22 -26.19
C GLU A 440 20.82 -41.09 -24.91
N ALA A 441 21.29 -40.59 -23.74
CA ALA A 441 21.22 -41.38 -22.51
C ALA A 441 21.06 -40.62 -21.17
N THR A 442 20.53 -39.39 -21.14
CA THR A 442 20.42 -38.65 -19.84
C THR A 442 19.20 -37.74 -19.63
N VAL A 443 18.25 -37.64 -20.57
CA VAL A 443 17.17 -36.62 -20.53
C VAL A 443 15.82 -37.13 -19.95
N LYS A 444 15.71 -38.42 -19.57
CA LYS A 444 14.44 -39.03 -19.15
C LYS A 444 14.23 -39.23 -17.63
N SER A 445 15.00 -38.54 -16.77
CA SER A 445 14.96 -38.77 -15.31
C SER A 445 14.80 -37.51 -14.43
N GLU A 446 14.24 -36.41 -14.95
CA GLU A 446 13.99 -35.17 -14.16
C GLU A 446 12.53 -34.68 -14.19
N LEU A 447 11.57 -35.50 -14.63
CA LEU A 447 10.17 -35.05 -14.79
C LEU A 447 9.17 -35.45 -13.68
N ASP A 448 9.60 -36.14 -12.62
CA ASP A 448 8.66 -36.86 -11.72
C ASP A 448 8.81 -36.56 -10.21
N HIS A 449 9.49 -35.46 -9.83
CA HIS A 449 9.69 -35.07 -8.42
C HIS A 449 9.41 -33.58 -8.17
N GLN A 450 8.13 -33.20 -8.09
CA GLN A 450 7.69 -31.92 -7.50
C GLN A 450 6.46 -32.10 -6.60
N ASP A 451 6.65 -32.71 -5.44
CA ASP A 451 5.79 -32.53 -4.25
C ASP A 451 6.55 -33.00 -2.99
N MET A 452 7.32 -32.10 -2.35
CA MET A 452 7.83 -32.27 -0.97
C MET A 452 8.22 -30.90 -0.37
N PRO A 453 8.24 -30.75 0.98
CA PRO A 453 8.15 -29.45 1.64
C PRO A 453 9.48 -28.66 1.72
N ILE A 454 9.30 -27.35 1.94
CA ILE A 454 10.35 -26.33 2.06
C ILE A 454 11.40 -26.73 3.12
N SER A 455 12.67 -26.69 2.76
CA SER A 455 13.80 -26.78 3.70
C SER A 455 14.73 -25.55 3.56
N PRO A 456 15.33 -25.07 4.66
CA PRO A 456 16.10 -23.83 4.65
C PRO A 456 17.46 -24.01 3.95
N ARG A 457 17.72 -23.13 2.99
CA ARG A 457 18.91 -23.12 2.11
C ARG A 457 20.20 -22.95 2.93
N LYS A 458 20.97 -24.03 3.14
CA LYS A 458 22.28 -23.96 3.82
C LYS A 458 23.33 -23.27 2.94
N ARG A 459 24.08 -22.34 3.55
CA ARG A 459 25.08 -21.47 2.90
C ARG A 459 26.31 -22.26 2.45
N GLY A 460 26.58 -22.28 1.14
CA GLY A 460 27.80 -22.86 0.59
C GLY A 460 29.02 -21.96 0.81
N ARG A 461 30.12 -22.55 1.30
CA ARG A 461 31.45 -21.91 1.41
C ARG A 461 32.37 -22.57 0.36
N PRO A 462 33.15 -21.82 -0.44
CA PRO A 462 33.97 -22.43 -1.49
C PRO A 462 35.10 -23.27 -0.89
N PRO A 463 35.42 -24.45 -1.46
CA PRO A 463 36.51 -25.30 -1.01
C PRO A 463 37.88 -24.73 -1.39
N LYS A 464 38.89 -24.97 -0.55
CA LYS A 464 40.30 -24.72 -0.89
C LYS A 464 40.83 -25.89 -1.73
N ASN A 465 41.51 -25.57 -2.84
CA ASN A 465 42.15 -26.57 -3.70
C ASN A 465 43.39 -27.20 -3.04
N ALA A 466 43.42 -28.54 -3.04
CA ALA A 466 44.60 -29.40 -3.01
C ALA A 466 44.16 -30.85 -3.34
N ALA A 467 44.94 -31.75 -3.94
CA ALA A 467 46.09 -31.64 -4.87
C ALA A 467 46.42 -33.08 -5.34
N ILE A 468 46.51 -33.35 -6.66
CA ILE A 468 46.95 -34.65 -7.24
C ILE A 468 47.57 -34.36 -8.62
N ALA A 469 48.61 -35.02 -9.15
CA ALA A 469 49.87 -35.57 -8.60
C ALA A 469 50.71 -36.08 -9.80
N SER A 470 52.04 -35.90 -9.79
CA SER A 470 52.99 -36.69 -10.61
C SER A 470 54.42 -36.61 -10.05
N VAL A 471 55.23 -37.63 -10.34
CA VAL A 471 56.42 -38.15 -9.63
C VAL A 471 57.48 -38.55 -10.72
N PRO A 472 58.78 -38.94 -10.50
CA PRO A 472 59.75 -38.86 -9.37
C PRO A 472 61.12 -38.18 -9.71
N SER A 473 62.02 -37.97 -8.72
CA SER A 473 63.40 -38.57 -8.67
C SER A 473 64.35 -38.02 -7.57
N CYS A 474 65.11 -38.95 -6.96
CA CYS A 474 66.48 -38.92 -6.39
C CYS A 474 67.13 -37.71 -5.64
N ASP A 475 67.58 -38.04 -4.40
CA ASP A 475 68.93 -37.88 -3.80
C ASP A 475 69.50 -36.58 -3.15
N GLU A 476 70.07 -36.82 -1.95
CA GLU A 476 71.13 -36.13 -1.18
C GLU A 476 70.99 -34.67 -0.65
N ALA A 477 71.95 -34.27 0.21
CA ALA A 477 71.75 -33.33 1.34
C ALA A 477 72.57 -31.99 1.26
N PRO A 478 72.96 -31.29 2.37
CA PRO A 478 72.66 -29.85 2.62
C PRO A 478 73.93 -28.94 2.44
N PRO A 479 74.13 -27.72 3.04
CA PRO A 479 73.30 -26.82 3.88
C PRO A 479 73.44 -25.25 3.64
N THR A 480 72.74 -24.44 4.46
CA THR A 480 72.93 -22.97 4.75
C THR A 480 72.53 -21.93 3.67
N ILE A 481 72.01 -20.73 4.00
CA ILE A 481 72.72 -19.51 4.50
C ILE A 481 71.83 -18.60 5.40
N ARG A 482 72.46 -17.74 6.23
CA ARG A 482 71.86 -16.86 7.27
C ARG A 482 71.66 -15.39 6.85
N ARG A 483 70.73 -14.66 7.51
CA ARG A 483 70.84 -13.26 8.04
C ARG A 483 69.58 -12.96 8.90
N ARG A 484 69.65 -12.86 10.25
CA ARG A 484 70.01 -11.68 11.10
C ARG A 484 69.32 -10.37 10.68
N GLY A 485 68.57 -9.64 11.53
CA GLY A 485 68.07 -9.90 12.90
C GLY A 485 67.63 -8.60 13.62
N ARG A 486 67.05 -8.70 14.84
CA ARG A 486 67.33 -7.80 16.00
C ARG A 486 66.73 -8.39 17.31
N PRO A 487 67.45 -8.45 18.44
CA PRO A 487 66.97 -9.07 19.69
C PRO A 487 66.38 -8.08 20.71
N ARG A 488 65.64 -8.63 21.69
CA ARG A 488 64.99 -7.98 22.85
C ARG A 488 65.70 -8.35 24.16
N LYS A 489 65.90 -7.42 25.10
CA LYS A 489 66.20 -7.62 26.55
C LYS A 489 66.14 -6.26 27.29
N VAL A 490 65.87 -6.11 28.60
CA VAL A 490 65.12 -6.88 29.64
C VAL A 490 65.13 -6.00 30.93
N LYS A 491 64.09 -6.06 31.78
CA LYS A 491 64.23 -5.93 33.26
C LYS A 491 63.03 -6.60 33.97
N GLN A 492 63.23 -7.03 35.22
CA GLN A 492 62.41 -7.96 36.02
C GLN A 492 61.47 -7.30 37.05
N GLU A 493 60.44 -8.06 37.47
CA GLU A 493 59.80 -8.24 38.82
C GLU A 493 59.66 -7.00 39.76
N GLU A 494 58.55 -6.70 40.45
CA GLU A 494 57.26 -7.37 40.83
C GLU A 494 56.32 -6.29 41.50
N PRO A 495 55.06 -6.54 42.00
CA PRO A 495 54.16 -7.71 41.93
C PRO A 495 52.69 -7.37 41.46
N GLU A 496 51.69 -7.39 42.37
CA GLU A 496 50.20 -7.48 42.18
C GLU A 496 49.39 -6.33 42.84
N PRO A 497 48.04 -6.14 42.64
CA PRO A 497 47.02 -7.12 42.18
C PRO A 497 45.96 -6.68 41.13
N GLU A 498 45.19 -7.69 40.67
CA GLU A 498 43.84 -7.69 40.03
C GLU A 498 43.59 -6.91 38.71
N PRO A 499 43.47 -7.63 37.57
CA PRO A 499 42.59 -7.27 36.46
C PRO A 499 41.20 -7.92 36.61
N GLU A 500 40.16 -7.18 36.23
CA GLU A 500 38.76 -7.63 36.21
C GLU A 500 38.54 -8.86 35.30
N PRO A 501 37.58 -9.75 35.60
CA PRO A 501 37.38 -10.99 34.86
C PRO A 501 37.06 -10.75 33.38
N GLU A 502 37.75 -11.50 32.52
CA GLU A 502 37.55 -11.50 31.07
C GLU A 502 36.09 -11.72 30.71
N GLN A 503 35.63 -11.02 29.66
CA GLN A 503 34.25 -11.02 29.21
C GLN A 503 33.79 -12.44 28.88
N ILE A 504 32.91 -12.98 29.73
CA ILE A 504 32.19 -14.22 29.50
C ILE A 504 31.52 -14.13 28.14
N ALA A 505 31.85 -15.05 27.23
CA ALA A 505 31.18 -15.15 25.95
C ALA A 505 29.67 -15.32 26.19
N ASP A 506 28.85 -14.45 25.58
CA ASP A 506 27.40 -14.51 25.69
C ASP A 506 26.91 -15.96 25.47
N PRO A 507 26.13 -16.54 26.40
CA PRO A 507 25.58 -17.87 26.20
C PRO A 507 24.73 -17.85 24.94
N THR A 508 25.04 -18.74 23.98
CA THR A 508 24.30 -18.88 22.73
C THR A 508 22.81 -19.00 23.04
N TYR A 509 22.03 -17.98 22.68
CA TYR A 509 20.62 -17.91 22.99
C TYR A 509 19.85 -19.02 22.28
N GLU A 510 19.48 -20.06 23.03
CA GLU A 510 18.57 -21.11 22.57
C GLU A 510 17.12 -20.62 22.75
N PRO A 511 16.36 -20.42 21.66
CA PRO A 511 14.98 -19.99 21.77
C PRO A 511 14.12 -21.10 22.41
N THR A 512 13.24 -20.71 23.34
CA THR A 512 12.23 -21.65 23.88
C THR A 512 11.36 -22.22 22.75
N PRO A 513 10.75 -23.41 22.89
CA PRO A 513 9.96 -24.02 21.81
C PRO A 513 8.81 -23.14 21.30
N GLN A 514 8.22 -22.30 22.15
CA GLN A 514 7.23 -21.29 21.74
C GLN A 514 7.85 -20.16 20.89
N GLN A 515 9.05 -19.71 21.24
CA GLN A 515 9.81 -18.73 20.47
C GLN A 515 10.32 -19.30 19.14
N ALA A 516 10.66 -20.59 19.09
CA ALA A 516 10.99 -21.30 17.85
C ALA A 516 9.78 -21.38 16.91
N ALA A 517 8.59 -21.71 17.43
CA ALA A 517 7.34 -21.66 16.65
C ALA A 517 7.04 -20.25 16.11
N GLN A 518 7.25 -19.20 16.91
CA GLN A 518 7.14 -17.80 16.47
C GLN A 518 8.17 -17.38 15.42
N VAL A 519 9.32 -18.08 15.32
CA VAL A 519 10.29 -17.85 14.24
C VAL A 519 9.84 -18.53 12.95
N VAL A 520 9.11 -19.65 13.02
CA VAL A 520 8.50 -20.32 11.85
C VAL A 520 7.30 -19.53 11.30
N GLU A 521 6.51 -18.88 12.17
CA GLU A 521 5.36 -18.05 11.75
C GLU A 521 5.74 -16.58 11.43
N GLY A 522 6.97 -16.18 11.77
CA GLY A 522 7.45 -14.81 11.63
C GLY A 522 7.92 -14.47 10.22
N ASP A 523 7.85 -13.18 9.86
CA ASP A 523 8.34 -12.71 8.56
C ASP A 523 9.76 -13.18 8.24
N SER A 524 9.92 -13.76 7.05
CA SER A 524 11.20 -13.97 6.39
C SER A 524 11.91 -12.61 6.24
N LEU A 525 13.23 -12.63 6.43
CA LEU A 525 14.08 -11.51 6.10
C LEU A 525 14.34 -11.55 4.58
N PRO A 526 14.04 -10.47 3.83
CA PRO A 526 14.58 -10.32 2.49
C PRO A 526 16.11 -10.14 2.57
N ASP A 527 16.78 -10.25 1.42
CA ASP A 527 18.20 -9.90 1.30
C ASP A 527 18.41 -8.40 1.61
N GLU A 528 19.67 -7.97 1.83
CA GLU A 528 19.97 -6.60 2.29
C GLU A 528 19.63 -5.49 1.26
N ASP A 529 19.41 -5.88 0.00
CA ASP A 529 19.05 -5.00 -1.10
C ASP A 529 17.53 -4.98 -1.37
N LEU A 530 17.03 -3.82 -1.80
CA LEU A 530 15.62 -3.63 -2.16
C LEU A 530 15.35 -4.25 -3.54
N ASP A 531 14.28 -5.05 -3.65
CA ASP A 531 13.89 -5.64 -4.93
C ASP A 531 13.15 -4.60 -5.80
N TRP A 532 13.92 -3.90 -6.63
CA TRP A 532 13.39 -2.90 -7.55
C TRP A 532 12.66 -3.50 -8.76
N GLU A 533 12.85 -4.78 -9.08
CA GLU A 533 12.10 -5.46 -10.15
C GLU A 533 10.65 -5.66 -9.71
N VAL A 534 10.47 -6.11 -8.48
CA VAL A 534 9.15 -6.21 -7.82
C VAL A 534 8.50 -4.84 -7.66
N ALA A 535 9.27 -3.79 -7.36
CA ALA A 535 8.78 -2.40 -7.34
C ALA A 535 8.24 -1.97 -8.71
N ALA A 536 9.02 -2.21 -9.77
CA ALA A 536 8.67 -1.89 -11.14
C ALA A 536 7.43 -2.67 -11.62
N LEU A 537 7.30 -3.94 -11.24
CA LEU A 537 6.11 -4.75 -11.50
C LEU A 537 4.88 -4.14 -10.81
N ALA A 538 4.98 -3.79 -9.52
CA ALA A 538 3.89 -3.18 -8.77
C ALA A 538 3.43 -1.84 -9.38
N TRP A 539 4.38 -0.98 -9.78
CA TRP A 539 4.08 0.28 -10.47
C TRP A 539 3.53 0.07 -11.88
N GLY A 540 4.03 -0.91 -12.64
CA GLY A 540 3.52 -1.26 -13.97
C GLY A 540 2.06 -1.73 -13.94
N ILE A 541 1.73 -2.64 -13.01
CA ILE A 541 0.35 -3.07 -12.77
C ILE A 541 -0.52 -1.89 -12.34
N THR A 542 -0.01 -1.03 -11.44
CA THR A 542 -0.74 0.17 -10.98
C THR A 542 -1.00 1.17 -12.11
N ALA A 543 -0.04 1.35 -13.04
CA ALA A 543 -0.17 2.26 -14.18
C ALA A 543 -1.15 1.74 -15.26
N LEU A 544 -1.20 0.42 -15.46
CA LEU A 544 -2.09 -0.21 -16.46
C LEU A 544 -3.51 -0.47 -15.93
N GLY A 545 -3.63 -0.92 -14.68
CA GLY A 545 -4.90 -1.34 -14.07
C GLY A 545 -5.48 -0.36 -13.05
N GLY A 546 -4.80 0.75 -12.77
CA GLY A 546 -5.14 1.69 -11.72
C GLY A 546 -4.75 1.20 -10.33
N LEU A 547 -4.81 2.11 -9.35
CA LEU A 547 -4.38 1.86 -7.96
C LEU A 547 -5.03 0.61 -7.33
N GLY A 548 -6.34 0.37 -7.53
CA GLY A 548 -7.01 -0.80 -6.97
C GLY A 548 -6.46 -2.15 -7.47
N CYS A 549 -6.11 -2.24 -8.76
CA CYS A 549 -5.53 -3.44 -9.36
C CYS A 549 -4.13 -3.72 -8.78
N GLY A 550 -3.25 -2.72 -8.79
CA GLY A 550 -1.91 -2.81 -8.20
C GLY A 550 -1.94 -3.13 -6.71
N SER A 551 -2.79 -2.43 -5.94
CA SER A 551 -2.98 -2.68 -4.52
C SER A 551 -3.44 -4.12 -4.24
N ALA A 552 -4.42 -4.63 -4.99
CA ALA A 552 -4.90 -6.00 -4.81
C ALA A 552 -3.81 -7.04 -5.11
N GLY A 553 -2.99 -6.82 -6.15
CA GLY A 553 -1.84 -7.68 -6.47
C GLY A 553 -0.80 -7.72 -5.34
N VAL A 554 -0.32 -6.56 -4.90
CA VAL A 554 0.72 -6.43 -3.86
C VAL A 554 0.22 -6.92 -2.50
N TYR A 555 -0.99 -6.54 -2.09
CA TYR A 555 -1.55 -6.95 -0.79
C TYR A 555 -1.96 -8.43 -0.75
N GLY A 556 -2.45 -8.97 -1.86
CA GLY A 556 -2.65 -10.41 -1.99
C GLY A 556 -1.33 -11.18 -1.93
N GLY A 557 -0.27 -10.64 -2.55
CA GLY A 557 1.10 -11.13 -2.43
C GLY A 557 1.59 -11.19 -0.98
N GLU A 558 1.50 -10.07 -0.24
CA GLU A 558 1.88 -10.00 1.20
C GLU A 558 1.13 -11.02 2.07
N CYS A 559 -0.16 -11.28 1.79
CA CYS A 559 -0.93 -12.25 2.54
C CYS A 559 -0.47 -13.71 2.33
N ILE A 560 0.27 -14.01 1.25
CA ILE A 560 0.68 -15.37 0.86
C ILE A 560 2.20 -15.57 0.76
N SER A 561 3.03 -14.53 0.95
CA SER A 561 4.49 -14.57 0.80
C SER A 561 5.25 -14.97 2.08
N ARG A 562 4.58 -15.68 3.00
CA ARG A 562 5.17 -16.26 4.21
C ARG A 562 5.12 -17.78 4.13
#